data_AF-A0A7C2J0L4-F1
#
_entry.id   AF-A0A7C2J0L4-F1
#
_cell.length_a   1.000
_cell.length_b   1.000
_cell.length_c   1.000
_cell.angle_alpha   90.00
_cell.angle_beta   90.00
_cell.angle_gamma   90.00
#
_symmetry.space_group_name_H-M   'P 1'
#
loop_
_entity.id
_entity.type
_entity.pdbx_description
1 polymer ?
#
loop_
_entity_poly.entity_id
_entity_poly.type
_entity_poly.pdbx_seq_one_letter_code
_entity_poly.pdbx_strand_id
1 'polypeptide(L)'
;MIPNFNEEGLLPPGVHSATLEEIKERFGRENSQRRMLFEGLTRAVRNLREAGVKRVYIDGSFVTDEPFPKDVDGCWEADASIDLGKLDDVFLDFSDRRRRMKYRYG
;
A
#
# COMPACT_ATOMS: atom_id res chain seq x y z
N MET A 1 2.91 -12.28 -11.21
CA MET A 1 3.52 -13.07 -10.12
C MET A 1 4.68 -12.29 -9.53
N ILE A 2 4.64 -12.00 -8.24
CA ILE A 2 5.68 -11.25 -7.53
C ILE A 2 6.93 -12.15 -7.39
N PRO A 3 8.17 -11.65 -7.60
CA PRO A 3 9.39 -12.46 -7.49
C PRO A 3 9.68 -12.95 -6.09
N ASN A 4 10.54 -13.97 -5.97
CA ASN A 4 11.05 -14.45 -4.67
C ASN A 4 11.96 -13.41 -4.00
N PHE A 5 12.05 -13.50 -2.67
CA PHE A 5 13.00 -12.69 -1.91
C PHE A 5 14.44 -13.12 -2.19
N ASN A 6 15.36 -12.16 -2.03
CA ASN A 6 16.79 -12.44 -1.95
C ASN A 6 17.16 -12.97 -0.55
N GLU A 7 18.46 -13.17 -0.31
CA GLU A 7 18.99 -13.66 0.98
C GLU A 7 18.75 -12.68 2.15
N GLU A 8 18.42 -11.42 1.85
CA GLU A 8 18.14 -10.37 2.83
C GLU A 8 16.64 -10.19 3.11
N GLY A 9 15.78 -11.03 2.54
CA GLY A 9 14.33 -10.93 2.74
C GLY A 9 13.64 -9.85 1.90
N LEU A 10 14.35 -9.28 0.92
CA LEU A 10 13.88 -8.19 0.06
C LEU A 10 13.50 -8.69 -1.32
N LEU A 11 12.55 -8.01 -1.97
CA LEU A 11 12.32 -8.21 -3.40
C LEU A 11 13.56 -7.77 -4.20
N PRO A 12 13.85 -8.39 -5.36
CA PRO A 12 14.91 -7.92 -6.23
C PRO A 12 14.65 -6.46 -6.65
N PRO A 13 15.69 -5.65 -6.91
CA PRO A 13 15.51 -4.26 -7.29
C PRO A 13 14.60 -4.09 -8.51
N GLY A 14 13.69 -3.12 -8.45
CA GLY A 14 12.79 -2.76 -9.55
C GLY A 14 11.32 -2.65 -9.14
N VAL A 15 10.48 -2.33 -10.13
CA VAL A 15 9.03 -2.25 -9.96
C VAL A 15 8.40 -3.56 -10.40
N HIS A 16 7.70 -4.24 -9.50
CA HIS A 16 7.05 -5.52 -9.76
C HIS A 16 5.54 -5.32 -9.86
N SER A 17 4.97 -5.52 -11.05
CA SER A 17 3.52 -5.41 -11.24
C SER A 17 2.80 -6.55 -10.53
N ALA A 18 1.78 -6.20 -9.74
CA ALA A 18 0.97 -7.14 -9.00
C ALA A 18 -0.48 -6.64 -8.86
N THR A 19 -1.41 -7.58 -8.80
CA THR A 19 -2.79 -7.32 -8.38
C THR A 19 -2.89 -7.27 -6.85
N LEU A 20 -3.95 -6.66 -6.33
CA LEU A 20 -4.24 -6.69 -4.88
C LEU A 20 -4.37 -8.13 -4.36
N GLU A 21 -4.87 -9.08 -5.16
CA GLU A 21 -4.98 -10.48 -4.73
C GLU A 21 -3.61 -11.16 -4.66
N GLU A 22 -2.70 -10.88 -5.60
CA GLU A 22 -1.31 -11.36 -5.50
C GLU A 22 -0.58 -10.78 -4.28
N ILE A 23 -0.79 -9.49 -3.98
CA ILE A 23 -0.26 -8.85 -2.78
C ILE A 23 -0.86 -9.49 -1.51
N LYS A 24 -2.16 -9.77 -1.51
CA LYS A 24 -2.84 -10.45 -0.40
C LYS A 24 -2.23 -11.81 -0.14
N GLU A 25 -2.16 -12.63 -1.18
CA GLU A 25 -1.64 -14.00 -1.08
C GLU A 25 -0.22 -14.00 -0.54
N ARG A 26 0.62 -13.09 -1.06
CA ARG A 26 2.04 -13.09 -0.74
C ARG A 26 2.39 -12.42 0.60
N PHE A 27 1.73 -11.32 0.94
CA PHE A 27 2.15 -10.47 2.06
C PHE A 27 1.05 -10.25 3.12
N GLY A 28 -0.20 -10.55 2.81
CA GLY A 28 -1.36 -10.15 3.61
C GLY A 28 -2.00 -11.26 4.45
N ARG A 29 -1.56 -12.52 4.35
CA ARG A 29 -2.30 -13.67 4.96
C ARG A 29 -1.70 -14.25 6.23
N GLU A 30 -0.39 -14.19 6.39
CA GLU A 30 0.36 -14.98 7.37
C GLU A 30 -0.13 -14.80 8.82
N ASN A 31 -0.31 -13.56 9.28
CA ASN A 31 -0.73 -13.27 10.65
C ASN A 31 -1.76 -12.13 10.71
N SER A 32 -2.31 -11.89 11.90
CA SER A 32 -3.37 -10.88 12.12
C SER A 32 -2.91 -9.47 11.78
N GLN A 33 -1.65 -9.13 12.05
CA GLN A 33 -1.08 -7.82 11.74
C GLN A 33 -1.00 -7.58 10.23
N ARG A 34 -0.47 -8.54 9.47
CA ARG A 34 -0.43 -8.49 8.00
C ARG A 34 -1.83 -8.43 7.39
N ARG A 35 -2.81 -9.17 7.93
CA ARG A 35 -4.21 -9.10 7.50
C ARG A 35 -4.82 -7.71 7.74
N MET A 36 -4.64 -7.15 8.92
CA MET A 36 -5.12 -5.81 9.27
C MET A 36 -4.52 -4.73 8.36
N LEU A 37 -3.21 -4.77 8.14
CA LEU A 37 -2.53 -3.84 7.24
C LEU A 37 -3.02 -3.98 5.80
N PHE A 38 -3.21 -5.22 5.32
CA PHE A 38 -3.74 -5.47 3.98
C PHE A 38 -5.18 -4.97 3.80
N GLU A 39 -6.04 -5.11 4.81
CA GLU A 39 -7.39 -4.54 4.80
C GLU A 39 -7.34 -3.01 4.71
N GLY A 40 -6.44 -2.38 5.46
CA GLY A 40 -6.14 -0.95 5.38
C GLY A 40 -5.73 -0.50 3.99
N LEU A 41 -4.72 -1.16 3.43
CA LEU A 41 -4.26 -0.96 2.06
C LEU A 41 -5.40 -1.10 1.04
N THR A 42 -6.25 -2.12 1.18
CA THR A 42 -7.38 -2.34 0.27
C THR A 42 -8.38 -1.18 0.31
N ARG A 43 -8.65 -0.61 1.48
CA ARG A 43 -9.50 0.58 1.62
C ARG A 43 -8.85 1.82 1.00
N ALA A 44 -7.55 2.02 1.21
CA ALA A 44 -6.79 3.12 0.61
C ALA A 44 -6.79 3.06 -0.92
N VAL A 45 -6.43 1.90 -1.49
CA VAL A 45 -6.41 1.68 -2.95
C VAL A 45 -7.80 1.84 -3.57
N ARG A 46 -8.87 1.48 -2.85
CA ARG A 46 -10.24 1.71 -3.32
C ARG A 46 -10.56 3.20 -3.49
N ASN A 47 -10.24 4.03 -2.49
CA ASN A 47 -10.46 5.48 -2.56
C ASN A 47 -9.63 6.11 -3.69
N LEU A 48 -8.34 5.75 -3.79
CA LEU A 48 -7.46 6.19 -4.87
C LEU A 48 -8.06 5.84 -6.24
N ARG A 49 -8.54 4.59 -6.42
CA ARG A 49 -9.16 4.15 -7.67
C ARG A 49 -10.45 4.92 -7.99
N GLU A 50 -11.29 5.20 -6.99
CA GLU A 50 -12.52 5.98 -7.15
C GLU A 50 -12.24 7.43 -7.59
N ALA A 51 -11.10 8.00 -7.18
CA ALA A 51 -10.61 9.29 -7.65
C ALA A 51 -9.95 9.24 -9.04
N GLY A 52 -9.77 8.06 -9.65
CA GLY A 52 -9.18 7.90 -10.98
C GLY A 52 -7.68 7.60 -11.00
N VAL A 53 -7.08 7.31 -9.84
CA VAL A 53 -5.67 6.87 -9.75
C VAL A 53 -5.50 5.54 -10.49
N LYS A 54 -4.52 5.48 -11.40
CA LYS A 54 -4.27 4.31 -12.25
C LYS A 54 -3.17 3.40 -11.71
N ARG A 55 -2.21 3.95 -10.96
CA ARG A 55 -1.05 3.21 -10.43
C ARG A 55 -0.75 3.61 -9.00
N VAL A 56 -0.54 2.59 -8.17
CA VAL A 56 -0.12 2.69 -6.77
C VAL A 56 1.12 1.82 -6.61
N TYR A 57 2.13 2.35 -5.94
CA TYR A 57 3.36 1.65 -5.57
C TYR A 57 3.32 1.38 -4.09
N ILE A 58 3.73 0.17 -3.71
CA ILE A 58 3.80 -0.28 -2.32
C ILE A 58 5.24 -0.68 -2.04
N ASP A 59 5.72 -0.29 -0.87
CA ASP A 59 7.10 -0.49 -0.44
C ASP A 59 7.16 -0.68 1.09
N GLY A 60 8.36 -0.66 1.65
CA GLY A 60 8.61 -0.75 3.07
C GLY A 60 8.51 -2.17 3.60
N SER A 61 8.52 -2.30 4.93
CA SER A 61 8.58 -3.60 5.62
C SER A 61 7.45 -4.56 5.23
N PHE A 62 6.27 -4.05 4.83
CA PHE A 62 5.13 -4.88 4.46
C PHE A 62 5.42 -5.84 3.30
N VAL A 63 6.22 -5.44 2.31
CA VAL A 63 6.55 -6.24 1.12
C VAL A 63 7.88 -7.00 1.26
N THR A 64 8.36 -7.18 2.49
CA THR A 64 9.56 -7.96 2.84
C THR A 64 9.18 -9.24 3.61
N ASP A 65 10.17 -10.04 3.99
CA ASP A 65 9.99 -11.19 4.88
C ASP A 65 9.84 -10.84 6.37
N GLU A 66 9.87 -9.56 6.75
CA GLU A 66 9.71 -9.14 8.14
C GLU A 66 8.37 -9.65 8.70
N PRO A 67 8.33 -10.46 9.76
CA PRO A 67 7.10 -11.13 10.18
C PRO A 67 6.01 -10.16 10.68
N PHE A 68 6.41 -9.02 11.25
CA PHE A 68 5.52 -8.06 11.91
C PHE A 68 5.73 -6.62 11.39
N PRO A 69 5.43 -6.35 10.11
CA PRO A 69 5.59 -5.01 9.53
C PRO A 69 4.67 -4.02 10.23
N LYS A 70 5.16 -2.81 10.51
CA LYS A 70 4.44 -1.83 11.35
C LYS A 70 3.36 -1.04 10.61
N ASP A 71 3.57 -0.82 9.32
CA ASP A 71 2.71 -0.06 8.43
C ASP A 71 2.92 -0.51 6.99
N VAL A 72 2.14 0.08 6.08
CA VAL A 72 2.32 -0.06 4.63
C VAL A 72 2.82 1.28 4.10
N ASP A 73 3.99 1.28 3.49
CA ASP A 73 4.47 2.44 2.75
C ASP A 73 3.98 2.39 1.31
N GLY A 74 3.62 3.54 0.77
CA GLY A 74 3.19 3.60 -0.61
C GLY A 74 3.07 5.02 -1.15
N CYS A 75 3.06 5.11 -2.47
CA CYS A 75 2.77 6.32 -3.21
C CYS A 75 1.91 5.99 -4.42
N TRP A 76 1.38 7.01 -5.08
CA TRP A 76 0.54 6.85 -6.25
C TRP A 76 0.93 7.86 -7.31
N GLU A 77 0.66 7.52 -8.56
CA GLU A 77 0.92 8.45 -9.66
C GLU A 77 -0.17 9.50 -9.75
N ALA A 78 0.22 10.76 -9.57
CA ALA A 78 -0.63 11.89 -9.83
C ALA A 78 -0.72 12.18 -11.33
N ASP A 79 -1.93 12.45 -11.79
CA ASP A 79 -2.26 12.86 -13.15
C ASP A 79 -3.37 13.92 -13.10
N ALA A 80 -3.43 14.79 -14.12
CA ALA A 80 -4.42 15.85 -14.20
C ALA A 80 -5.87 15.33 -14.31
N SER A 81 -6.09 14.07 -14.69
CA SER A 81 -7.43 13.47 -14.75
C SER A 81 -7.99 13.07 -13.38
N ILE A 82 -7.22 13.19 -12.30
CA ILE A 82 -7.60 12.71 -10.98
C ILE A 82 -8.56 13.68 -10.31
N ASP A 83 -9.67 13.15 -9.83
CA ASP A 83 -10.71 13.89 -9.14
C ASP A 83 -10.31 14.07 -7.67
N LEU A 84 -9.63 15.18 -7.37
CA LEU A 84 -9.18 15.50 -6.02
C LEU A 84 -10.33 15.60 -5.01
N GLY A 85 -11.56 15.90 -5.47
CA GLY A 85 -12.74 15.95 -4.61
C GLY A 85 -13.19 14.58 -4.08
N LYS A 86 -12.70 13.49 -4.67
CA LYS A 86 -12.96 12.11 -4.22
C LYS A 86 -11.84 11.52 -3.38
N LEU A 87 -10.67 12.14 -3.38
CA LEU A 87 -9.58 11.68 -2.53
C LEU A 87 -9.93 11.95 -1.06
N ASP A 88 -9.69 10.94 -0.22
CA ASP A 88 -9.66 11.14 1.21
C ASP A 88 -8.61 12.22 1.53
N ASP A 89 -8.95 13.15 2.41
CA ASP A 89 -8.13 14.33 2.64
C ASP A 89 -6.76 13.99 3.24
N VAL A 90 -6.62 12.81 3.83
CA VAL A 90 -5.36 12.25 4.30
C VAL A 90 -4.33 12.01 3.18
N PHE A 91 -4.74 12.01 1.90
CA PHE A 91 -3.84 11.95 0.76
C PHE A 91 -3.40 13.34 0.25
N LEU A 92 -4.03 14.41 0.73
CA LEU A 92 -3.81 15.79 0.27
C LEU A 92 -3.22 16.69 1.37
N ASP A 93 -3.57 16.43 2.63
CA ASP A 93 -3.13 17.20 3.79
C ASP A 93 -2.20 16.36 4.68
N PHE A 94 -0.92 16.76 4.67
CA PHE A 94 0.14 16.13 5.47
C PHE A 94 0.53 16.95 6.71
N SER A 95 -0.27 17.94 7.10
CA SER A 95 0.03 18.83 8.25
C SER A 95 0.13 18.05 9.58
N ASP A 96 -0.68 17.00 9.76
CA ASP A 96 -0.62 16.06 10.90
C ASP A 96 0.23 14.81 10.56
N ARG A 97 1.25 15.01 9.71
CA ARG A 97 2.19 13.98 9.25
C ARG A 97 1.42 12.74 8.75
N ARG A 98 1.66 11.58 9.37
CA ARG A 98 1.03 10.29 9.03
C ARG A 98 -0.07 9.88 10.00
N ARG A 99 -0.37 10.69 11.03
CA ARG A 99 -1.29 10.28 12.11
C ARG A 99 -2.71 10.08 11.59
N ARG A 100 -3.20 11.00 10.78
CA ARG A 100 -4.52 10.90 10.15
C ARG A 100 -4.63 9.71 9.19
N MET A 101 -3.59 9.47 8.40
CA MET A 101 -3.48 8.31 7.51
C MET A 101 -3.60 7.00 8.31
N LYS A 102 -2.86 6.88 9.42
CA LYS A 102 -2.90 5.70 10.29
C LYS A 102 -4.27 5.50 10.93
N TYR A 103 -4.86 6.56 11.48
CA TYR A 103 -6.22 6.47 12.03
C TYR A 103 -7.25 6.02 10.98
N ARG A 104 -7.11 6.49 9.73
CA ARG A 104 -8.06 6.21 8.66
C ARG A 104 -7.93 4.80 8.08
N TYR A 105 -6.69 4.34 7.89
CA TYR A 105 -6.40 3.12 7.15
C TYR A 105 -5.68 2.02 7.95
N GLY A 106 -5.00 2.31 9.05
CA GLY A 106 -4.31 1.29 9.87
C GLY A 106 -3.22 1.89 10.74
#